data_AF-A0A5R9NXQ7-F1
#
_entry.id   AF-A0A5R9NXQ7-F1
#
_cell.length_a   1.000
_cell.length_b   1.000
_cell.length_c   1.000
_cell.angle_alpha   90.00
_cell.angle_beta   90.00
_cell.angle_gamma   90.00
#
_symmetry.space_group_name_H-M   'P 1'
#
loop_
_entity.id
_entity.type
_entity.pdbx_description
1 polymer ?
#
loop_
_entity_poly.entity_id
_entity_poly.type
_entity_poly.pdbx_seq_one_letter_code
_entity_poly.pdbx_strand_id
1 'polypeptide(L)'
;MGKDMCETREPQKSVKITPPDLTNLSSDARRDVYAMAGKEIASSIGARTLITMLNRANMSLLELSEKSGFDIFFLTDIVSGRLPAGPDLWMLVALGEAMELDVSVSFTPRSCILSNQSQRFA
;
A
#
# COMPACT_ATOMS: atom_id res chain seq x y z
N MET A 1 10.58 -34.17 -14.60
CA MET A 1 10.04 -34.26 -13.23
C MET A 1 10.75 -33.21 -12.37
N GLY A 2 10.27 -31.97 -12.38
CA GLY A 2 10.79 -30.88 -11.54
C GLY A 2 9.89 -30.74 -10.32
N LYS A 3 10.47 -30.77 -9.12
CA LYS A 3 9.73 -30.66 -7.86
C LYS A 3 9.35 -29.20 -7.61
N ASP A 4 8.05 -28.96 -7.46
CA ASP A 4 7.48 -27.73 -6.95
C ASP A 4 7.96 -27.49 -5.50
N MET A 5 8.86 -26.53 -5.31
CA MET A 5 9.20 -25.99 -3.99
C MET A 5 8.23 -24.85 -3.66
N CYS A 6 7.11 -25.18 -3.01
CA CYS A 6 6.36 -24.19 -2.24
C CYS A 6 7.15 -23.88 -0.97
N GLU A 7 7.90 -22.78 -0.97
CA GLU A 7 8.46 -22.22 0.27
C GLU A 7 7.31 -21.76 1.17
N THR A 8 7.08 -22.50 2.25
CA THR A 8 6.18 -22.13 3.33
C THR A 8 6.80 -20.96 4.10
N ARG A 9 6.55 -19.73 3.66
CA ARG A 9 6.90 -18.53 4.43
C ARG A 9 6.14 -18.56 5.76
N GLU A 10 6.86 -18.56 6.88
CA GLU A 10 6.23 -18.46 8.20
C GLU A 10 5.30 -17.23 8.24
N PRO A 11 4.05 -17.39 8.73
CA PRO A 11 3.13 -16.27 8.84
C PRO A 11 3.76 -15.22 9.77
N GLN A 12 4.03 -14.03 9.23
CA GLN A 12 4.53 -12.90 10.01
C GLN A 12 3.61 -12.70 11.23
N LYS A 13 4.20 -12.77 12.42
CA LYS A 13 3.50 -12.61 13.70
C LYS A 13 2.73 -11.29 13.69
N SER A 14 1.40 -11.38 13.55
CA SER A 14 0.55 -10.19 13.46
C SER A 14 0.55 -9.48 14.81
N VAL A 15 1.20 -8.33 14.90
CA VAL A 15 1.10 -7.46 16.08
C VAL A 15 -0.28 -6.81 16.07
N LYS A 16 -1.06 -7.04 17.13
CA LYS A 16 -2.35 -6.38 17.29
C LYS A 16 -2.10 -4.92 17.68
N ILE A 17 -2.27 -4.02 16.71
CA ILE A 17 -2.21 -2.57 16.96
C ILE A 17 -3.56 -2.16 17.54
N THR A 18 -3.59 -1.76 18.82
CA THR A 18 -4.77 -1.17 19.43
C THR A 18 -4.86 0.29 18.99
N PRO A 19 -5.93 0.73 18.31
CA PRO A 19 -6.07 2.13 17.95
C PRO A 19 -6.20 2.98 19.22
N PRO A 20 -5.60 4.18 19.25
CA PRO A 20 -5.76 5.09 20.38
C PRO A 20 -7.24 5.48 20.53
N ASP A 21 -7.68 5.67 21.78
CA ASP A 21 -9.00 6.25 22.04
C ASP A 21 -8.97 7.75 21.70
N LEU A 22 -9.75 8.14 20.69
CA LEU A 22 -9.83 9.51 20.18
C LEU A 22 -11.08 10.25 20.66
N THR A 23 -11.95 9.65 21.48
CA THR A 23 -13.24 10.27 21.84
C THR A 23 -13.07 11.51 22.70
N ASN A 24 -12.00 11.57 23.48
CA ASN A 24 -11.72 12.67 24.41
C ASN A 24 -10.97 13.86 23.76
N LEU A 25 -10.65 13.78 22.45
CA LEU A 25 -10.00 14.86 21.72
C LEU A 25 -11.00 15.88 21.17
N SER A 26 -10.58 17.14 21.12
CA SER A 26 -11.29 18.19 20.38
C SER A 26 -11.41 17.84 18.90
N SER A 27 -12.36 18.47 18.20
CA SER A 27 -12.57 18.22 16.76
C SER A 27 -11.31 18.50 15.93
N ASP A 28 -10.61 19.59 16.23
CA ASP A 28 -9.38 19.97 15.53
C ASP A 28 -8.24 18.98 15.81
N ALA A 29 -7.99 18.62 17.07
CA ALA A 29 -6.95 17.66 17.42
C ALA A 29 -7.21 16.28 16.77
N ARG A 30 -8.48 15.87 16.71
CA ARG A 30 -8.88 14.62 16.06
C ARG A 30 -8.66 14.66 14.55
N ARG A 31 -9.00 15.79 13.89
CA ARG A 31 -8.72 16.01 12.46
C ARG A 31 -7.22 15.89 12.19
N ASP A 32 -6.39 16.50 13.01
CA ASP A 32 -4.95 16.51 12.82
C ASP A 32 -4.34 15.11 12.99
N VAL A 33 -4.81 14.34 13.98
CA VAL A 33 -4.43 12.93 14.15
C VAL A 33 -4.82 12.10 12.92
N TYR A 34 -6.05 12.25 12.41
CA TYR A 34 -6.48 11.55 11.20
C TYR A 34 -5.68 11.98 9.97
N ALA A 35 -5.33 13.25 9.84
CA ALA A 35 -4.52 13.75 8.73
C ALA A 35 -3.09 13.18 8.77
N MET A 36 -2.47 13.13 9.95
CA MET A 36 -1.14 12.54 10.12
C MET A 36 -1.16 11.03 9.82
N ALA A 37 -2.13 10.31 10.39
CA ALA A 37 -2.30 8.88 10.13
C ALA A 37 -2.56 8.62 8.64
N GLY A 38 -3.38 9.45 7.99
CA GLY A 38 -3.67 9.35 6.57
C GLY A 38 -2.41 9.50 5.70
N LYS A 39 -1.54 10.46 6.03
CA LYS A 39 -0.27 10.69 5.33
C LYS A 39 0.70 9.51 5.50
N GLU A 40 0.83 9.00 6.73
CA GLU A 40 1.69 7.85 7.02
C GLU A 40 1.22 6.58 6.29
N ILE A 41 -0.09 6.32 6.32
CA ILE A 41 -0.72 5.22 5.59
C ILE A 41 -0.50 5.38 4.09
N ALA A 42 -0.75 6.57 3.53
CA ALA A 42 -0.58 6.84 2.10
C ALA A 42 0.87 6.63 1.64
N SER A 43 1.85 7.10 2.42
CA SER A 43 3.27 6.86 2.14
C SER A 43 3.61 5.37 2.15
N SER A 44 3.25 4.65 3.22
CA SER A 44 3.59 3.23 3.38
C SER A 44 2.90 2.35 2.34
N ILE A 45 1.60 2.54 2.12
CA ILE A 45 0.83 1.78 1.13
C ILE A 45 1.26 2.14 -0.28
N GLY A 46 1.48 3.42 -0.58
CA GLY A 46 1.92 3.88 -1.89
C GLY A 46 3.28 3.27 -2.28
N ALA A 47 4.25 3.28 -1.37
CA ALA A 47 5.55 2.65 -1.57
C ALA A 47 5.42 1.16 -1.90
N ARG A 48 4.66 0.42 -1.10
CA ARG A 48 4.41 -1.03 -1.30
C ARG A 48 3.67 -1.30 -2.60
N THR A 49 2.72 -0.45 -2.96
CA THR A 49 1.94 -0.56 -4.19
C THR A 49 2.84 -0.39 -5.40
N LEU A 50 3.66 0.66 -5.44
CA LEU A 50 4.59 0.89 -6.55
C LEU A 50 5.62 -0.24 -6.69
N ILE A 51 6.19 -0.73 -5.58
CA ILE A 51 7.08 -1.91 -5.60
C ILE A 51 6.37 -3.14 -6.19
N THR A 52 5.11 -3.36 -5.82
CA THR A 52 4.32 -4.48 -6.33
C THR A 52 4.05 -4.33 -7.84
N MET A 53 3.77 -3.12 -8.31
CA MET A 53 3.55 -2.83 -9.73
C MET A 53 4.82 -3.08 -10.54
N LEU A 54 5.97 -2.56 -10.10
CA LEU A 54 7.27 -2.79 -10.74
C LEU A 54 7.59 -4.29 -10.86
N ASN A 55 7.38 -5.05 -9.78
CA ASN A 55 7.59 -6.49 -9.77
C ASN A 55 6.64 -7.23 -10.72
N ARG A 56 5.37 -6.80 -10.83
CA ARG A 56 4.41 -7.41 -11.75
C ARG A 56 4.67 -7.09 -13.21
N ALA A 57 5.09 -5.86 -13.50
CA ALA A 57 5.46 -5.43 -14.84
C ALA A 57 6.86 -5.92 -15.25
N ASN A 58 7.61 -6.54 -14.33
CA ASN A 58 9.02 -6.90 -14.51
C ASN A 58 9.84 -5.70 -15.03
N MET A 59 9.63 -4.54 -14.41
CA MET A 59 10.17 -3.26 -14.85
C MET A 59 11.04 -2.63 -13.75
N SER A 60 12.14 -2.01 -14.15
CA SER A 60 12.99 -1.22 -13.26
C SER A 60 12.46 0.21 -13.07
N LEU A 61 12.95 0.92 -12.04
CA LEU A 61 12.61 2.33 -11.84
C LEU A 61 13.09 3.23 -12.98
N LEU A 62 14.22 2.89 -13.60
CA LEU A 62 14.76 3.65 -14.74
C LEU A 62 13.84 3.51 -15.94
N GLU A 63 13.45 2.29 -16.31
CA GLU A 63 12.50 2.06 -17.41
C GLU A 63 11.15 2.72 -17.14
N LEU A 64 10.66 2.67 -15.90
CA LEU A 64 9.44 3.36 -15.52
C LEU A 64 9.57 4.88 -15.68
N SER A 65 10.69 5.47 -15.26
CA SER A 65 10.98 6.89 -15.43
C SER A 65 10.94 7.30 -16.91
N GLU A 66 11.57 6.50 -17.78
CA GLU A 66 11.59 6.74 -19.23
C GLU A 66 10.19 6.64 -19.86
N LYS A 67 9.38 5.65 -19.44
CA LYS A 67 8.03 5.45 -19.98
C LYS A 67 7.01 6.46 -19.46
N SER A 68 7.11 6.82 -18.19
CA SER A 68 6.10 7.66 -17.52
C SER A 68 6.42 9.15 -17.54
N GLY A 69 7.68 9.52 -17.81
CA GLY A 69 8.16 10.90 -17.77
C GLY A 69 8.37 11.44 -16.35
N PHE A 70 8.14 10.63 -15.30
CA PHE A 70 8.45 11.02 -13.93
C PHE A 70 9.95 10.94 -13.66
N ASP A 71 10.46 11.89 -12.87
CA ASP A 71 11.85 11.90 -12.43
C ASP A 71 12.19 10.64 -11.60
N ILE A 72 13.36 10.05 -11.85
CA ILE A 72 13.77 8.79 -11.20
C ILE A 72 14.00 8.96 -9.69
N PHE A 73 14.47 10.13 -9.23
CA PHE A 73 14.65 10.39 -7.80
C PHE A 73 13.30 10.54 -7.10
N PHE A 74 12.34 11.18 -7.76
CA PHE A 74 10.97 11.24 -7.29
C PHE A 74 10.35 9.85 -7.15
N LEU A 75 10.49 8.97 -8.15
CA LEU A 75 10.04 7.57 -8.05
C LEU A 75 10.76 6.80 -6.93
N THR A 76 12.06 7.08 -6.74
CA THR A 76 12.86 6.51 -5.65
C THR A 76 12.33 6.91 -4.28
N ASP A 77 11.91 8.17 -4.12
CA ASP A 77 11.32 8.66 -2.87
C ASP A 77 9.97 8.01 -2.57
N ILE A 78 9.17 7.71 -3.60
CA ILE A 78 7.93 6.94 -3.45
C ILE A 78 8.23 5.53 -2.95
N VAL A 79 9.07 4.75 -3.65
CA VAL A 79 9.35 3.35 -3.25
C VAL A 79 10.07 3.26 -1.90
N SER A 80 10.81 4.30 -1.51
CA SER A 80 11.47 4.38 -0.21
C SER A 80 10.53 4.82 0.92
N GLY A 81 9.28 5.20 0.61
CA GLY A 81 8.34 5.75 1.59
C GLY A 81 8.77 7.10 2.16
N ARG A 82 9.65 7.83 1.46
CA ARG A 82 10.15 9.14 1.88
C ARG A 82 9.22 10.29 1.49
N LEU A 83 8.28 10.03 0.57
CA LEU A 83 7.27 11.01 0.17
C LEU A 83 6.27 11.24 1.33
N PRO A 84 6.22 12.43 1.97
CA PRO A 84 5.49 12.60 3.22
C PRO A 84 3.98 12.34 3.16
N ALA A 85 3.36 12.59 2.01
CA ALA A 85 1.93 12.35 1.80
C ALA A 85 1.65 11.07 0.98
N GLY A 86 2.70 10.32 0.61
CA GLY A 86 2.60 9.27 -0.39
C GLY A 86 2.23 9.78 -1.79
N PRO A 87 2.17 8.88 -2.77
CA PRO A 87 1.72 9.20 -4.12
C PRO A 87 0.21 9.40 -4.13
N ASP A 88 -0.25 10.37 -4.92
CA ASP A 88 -1.67 10.56 -5.17
C ASP A 88 -2.27 9.36 -5.92
N LEU A 89 -3.57 9.11 -5.76
CA LEU A 89 -4.24 8.01 -6.45
C LEU A 89 -4.11 8.11 -7.98
N TRP A 90 -4.27 9.31 -8.54
CA TRP A 90 -4.12 9.54 -9.99
C TRP A 90 -2.70 9.25 -10.48
N MET A 91 -1.69 9.49 -9.65
CA MET A 91 -0.31 9.15 -9.97
C MET A 91 -0.11 7.64 -10.05
N LEU A 92 -0.68 6.87 -9.11
CA LEU A 92 -0.64 5.41 -9.16
C LEU A 92 -1.33 4.87 -10.42
N VAL A 93 -2.44 5.48 -10.84
CA VAL A 93 -3.12 5.14 -12.11
C VAL A 93 -2.23 5.42 -13.31
N ALA A 94 -1.62 6.61 -13.39
CA ALA A 94 -0.73 6.98 -14.50
C ALA A 94 0.52 6.09 -14.58
N LEU A 95 1.12 5.76 -13.44
CA LEU A 95 2.24 4.81 -13.37
C LEU A 95 1.79 3.40 -13.79
N GLY A 96 0.56 3.00 -13.44
CA GLY A 96 -0.05 1.75 -13.88
C GLY A 96 -0.20 1.68 -15.40
N GLU A 97 -0.69 2.76 -16.01
CA GLU A 97 -0.80 2.88 -17.47
C GLU A 97 0.57 2.75 -18.16
N ALA A 98 1.60 3.43 -17.64
CA ALA A 98 2.98 3.31 -18.16
C ALA A 98 3.56 1.89 -18.04
N MET A 99 3.05 1.09 -17.10
CA MET A 99 3.41 -0.31 -16.85
C MET A 99 2.47 -1.31 -17.52
N GLU A 100 1.46 -0.86 -18.27
CA GLU A 100 0.42 -1.71 -18.87
C GLU A 100 -0.34 -2.53 -17.81
N LEU A 101 -0.58 -1.93 -16.65
CA LEU A 101 -1.30 -2.53 -15.52
C LEU A 101 -2.62 -1.80 -15.24
N ASP A 102 -3.69 -2.58 -15.08
CA ASP A 102 -4.95 -2.08 -14.54
C ASP A 102 -4.87 -1.94 -13.01
N VAL A 103 -5.20 -0.74 -12.51
CA VAL A 103 -5.27 -0.45 -11.07
C VAL A 103 -6.73 -0.42 -10.63
N SER A 104 -7.09 -1.31 -9.71
CA SER A 104 -8.43 -1.36 -9.10
C SER A 104 -8.34 -1.16 -7.58
N VAL A 105 -9.21 -0.32 -7.04
CA VAL A 105 -9.34 -0.06 -5.59
C VAL A 105 -10.72 -0.51 -5.14
N SER A 106 -10.77 -1.35 -4.11
CA SER A 106 -12.01 -1.86 -3.52
C SER A 106 -12.05 -1.62 -2.02
N PHE A 107 -13.22 -1.30 -1.48
CA PHE A 107 -13.45 -1.13 -0.05
C PHE A 107 -14.36 -2.23 0.48
N THR A 108 -13.99 -2.81 1.62
CA THR A 108 -14.78 -3.86 2.28
C THR A 108 -15.24 -3.38 3.66
N PRO A 109 -16.53 -3.52 4.02
CA PRO A 109 -17.02 -3.18 5.36
C PRO A 109 -16.24 -3.94 6.44
N ARG A 110 -15.89 -3.25 7.54
CA ARG A 110 -15.19 -3.88 8.68
C ARG A 110 -15.98 -5.04 9.29
N SER A 111 -17.31 -4.98 9.25
CA SER A 111 -18.21 -6.05 9.73
C SER A 111 -18.06 -7.36 8.96
N CYS A 112 -17.66 -7.32 7.68
CA CYS A 112 -17.49 -8.52 6.86
C CYS A 112 -16.20 -9.30 7.19
N ILE A 113 -15.16 -8.64 7.68
CA ILE A 113 -13.85 -9.27 7.97
C ILE A 113 -13.94 -10.21 9.18
N LEU A 114 -14.78 -9.90 10.16
CA LEU A 114 -14.96 -10.71 11.38
C LEU A 114 -15.73 -12.02 11.11
N SER A 115 -16.58 -12.07 10.09
CA SER A 115 -17.40 -13.26 9.79
C SER A 115 -16.60 -14.41 9.17
N ASN A 116 -15.49 -14.10 8.48
CA ASN A 116 -14.67 -15.11 7.79
C ASN A 116 -13.63 -15.79 8.68
N GLN A 117 -13.35 -15.26 9.87
CA GLN A 117 -12.43 -15.91 10.83
C GLN A 117 -13.14 -16.98 11.67
N SER A 118 -14.44 -16.86 11.96
CA SER A 118 -15.18 -17.87 12.72
C SER A 118 -15.39 -19.19 11.97
N GLN A 119 -15.25 -19.22 10.64
CA GLN A 119 -15.43 -20.45 9.85
C GLN A 119 -14.14 -21.26 9.65
N ARG A 120 -12.96 -20.72 9.97
CA ARG A 120 -11.68 -21.43 9.84
C ARG A 120 -11.23 -22.16 11.12
N PHE A 121 -12.02 -22.06 12.19
CA PHE A 121 -11.76 -22.70 13.48
C PHE A 121 -12.94 -23.56 13.97
N ALA A 122 -13.86 -23.91 13.07
CA ALA A 122 -14.95 -24.87 13.33
C ALA A 122 -14.67 -26.19 12.60
#